data_AF-A0A0P9MWZ2-F1
#
_entry.id   AF-A0A0P9MWZ2-F1
#
_cell.length_a   1.000
_cell.length_b   1.000
_cell.length_c   1.000
_cell.angle_alpha   90.00
_cell.angle_beta   90.00
_cell.angle_gamma   90.00
#
_symmetry.space_group_name_H-M   'P 1'
#
loop_
_entity.id
_entity.type
_entity.pdbx_description
1 polymer ?
#
loop_
_entity_poly.entity_id
_entity_poly.type
_entity_poly.pdbx_seq_one_letter_code
_entity_poly.pdbx_strand_id
1 'polypeptide(L)'
;MLLLQGDLYCSPNCLATFQDQAMRDSFGIQSRVALKTLAAADQREAEGRDLRTAYNEIATDIGRTQQINEHIIKYPPANHVLSGGLMTPFHALAHGMFGLGAPVMFPIQNVGLNVDIRGIPDVMNAIQSVRPVGTSSLDVNFAYDVGKDSNASWLTLGNITLRLVGTIDKSSSGAWTFSGEIRAFNDVYDANPSNHRGWLGENLTSVLSAIPFTSYSIEIPGSLPVTVSGN
;
A
#
# COMPACT_ATOMS: atom_id res chain seq x y z
N MET A 1 -5.21 -10.82 -25.03
CA MET A 1 -6.15 -9.89 -24.39
C MET A 1 -5.44 -8.86 -23.51
N LEU A 2 -4.59 -9.27 -22.56
CA LEU A 2 -3.82 -8.38 -21.67
C LEU A 2 -3.04 -7.28 -22.41
N LEU A 3 -2.27 -7.62 -23.45
CA LEU A 3 -1.51 -6.64 -24.23
C LEU A 3 -2.38 -5.53 -24.86
N LEU A 4 -3.61 -5.86 -25.28
CA LEU A 4 -4.55 -4.88 -25.84
C LEU A 4 -5.10 -3.92 -24.78
N GLN A 5 -5.09 -4.33 -23.51
CA GLN A 5 -5.55 -3.52 -22.38
C GLN A 5 -4.41 -2.84 -21.62
N GLY A 6 -3.15 -3.00 -22.06
CA GLY A 6 -1.97 -2.48 -21.36
C GLY A 6 -2.00 -0.97 -21.17
N ASP A 7 -2.47 -0.20 -22.17
CA ASP A 7 -2.62 1.26 -22.07
C ASP A 7 -3.66 1.68 -21.03
N LEU A 8 -4.66 0.83 -20.79
CA LEU A 8 -5.73 1.12 -19.83
C LEU A 8 -5.35 0.66 -18.41
N TYR A 9 -4.83 -0.56 -18.26
CA TYR A 9 -4.41 -1.09 -16.97
C TYR A 9 -3.17 -0.37 -16.41
N CYS A 10 -2.21 0.03 -17.24
CA CYS A 10 -1.05 0.79 -16.78
C CYS A 10 -1.33 2.31 -16.79
N SER A 11 -2.54 2.71 -16.41
CA SER A 11 -2.97 4.12 -16.36
C SER A 11 -3.98 4.35 -15.23
N PRO A 12 -4.35 5.61 -14.94
CA PRO A 12 -5.44 5.91 -13.99
C PRO A 12 -6.78 5.23 -14.31
N ASN A 13 -6.98 4.72 -15.53
CA ASN A 13 -8.17 3.97 -15.94
C ASN A 13 -8.17 2.50 -15.48
N CYS A 14 -7.14 2.05 -14.75
CA CYS A 14 -6.97 0.65 -14.35
C CYS A 14 -8.19 0.09 -13.63
N LEU A 15 -8.73 0.82 -12.65
CA LEU A 15 -9.87 0.39 -11.86
C LEU A 15 -11.12 0.20 -12.72
N ALA A 16 -11.48 1.21 -13.51
CA ALA A 16 -12.66 1.12 -14.39
C ALA A 16 -12.53 -0.05 -15.37
N THR A 17 -11.35 -0.23 -15.96
CA THR A 17 -11.07 -1.32 -16.90
C THR A 17 -11.19 -2.69 -16.23
N PHE A 18 -10.70 -2.81 -15.00
CA PHE A 18 -10.78 -4.05 -14.22
C PHE A 18 -12.19 -4.36 -13.75
N GLN A 19 -12.95 -3.35 -13.30
CA GLN A 19 -14.36 -3.49 -12.93
C GLN A 19 -15.18 -4.03 -14.10
N ASP A 20 -15.02 -3.44 -15.29
CA ASP A 20 -15.70 -3.91 -16.49
C ASP A 20 -15.30 -5.35 -16.85
N GLN A 21 -14.01 -5.69 -16.71
CA GLN A 21 -13.51 -7.04 -16.98
C GLN A 21 -14.11 -8.07 -16.02
N ALA A 22 -14.09 -7.79 -14.72
CA ALA A 22 -14.64 -8.65 -13.68
C ALA A 22 -16.15 -8.83 -13.80
N MET A 23 -16.87 -7.81 -14.26
CA MET A 23 -18.29 -7.94 -14.56
C MET A 23 -18.55 -8.81 -15.79
N ARG A 24 -17.78 -8.62 -16.88
CA ARG A 24 -17.95 -9.37 -18.13
C ARG A 24 -17.79 -10.88 -17.98
N ASP A 25 -16.88 -11.31 -17.10
CA ASP A 25 -16.59 -12.74 -16.91
C ASP A 25 -16.94 -13.28 -15.53
N SER A 26 -17.64 -12.49 -14.71
CA SER A 26 -17.99 -12.81 -13.31
C SER A 26 -16.77 -13.25 -12.49
N PHE A 27 -15.67 -12.51 -12.62
CA PHE A 27 -14.35 -12.81 -12.03
C PHE A 27 -13.82 -14.20 -12.44
N GLY A 28 -14.00 -14.51 -13.72
CA GLY A 28 -13.53 -15.72 -14.37
C GLY A 28 -12.03 -15.71 -14.69
N ILE A 29 -11.63 -16.53 -15.65
CA ILE A 29 -10.22 -16.76 -16.00
C ILE A 29 -9.51 -15.45 -16.34
N GLN A 30 -10.12 -14.58 -17.16
CA GLN A 30 -9.44 -13.37 -17.64
C GLN A 30 -9.21 -12.39 -16.49
N SER A 31 -10.20 -12.18 -15.62
CA SER A 31 -10.08 -11.30 -14.45
C SER A 31 -9.04 -11.79 -13.46
N ARG A 32 -8.98 -13.11 -13.21
CA ARG A 32 -7.99 -13.70 -12.30
C ARG A 32 -6.58 -13.61 -12.84
N VAL A 33 -6.40 -13.90 -14.12
CA VAL A 33 -5.10 -13.76 -14.79
C VAL A 33 -4.67 -12.29 -14.83
N ALA A 34 -5.60 -11.36 -15.11
CA ALA A 34 -5.32 -9.93 -15.05
C ALA A 34 -4.88 -9.50 -13.64
N LEU A 35 -5.62 -9.87 -12.60
CA LEU A 35 -5.28 -9.51 -11.22
C LEU A 35 -3.91 -10.04 -10.79
N LYS A 36 -3.58 -11.30 -11.11
CA LYS A 36 -2.24 -11.88 -10.87
C LYS A 36 -1.15 -11.15 -11.67
N THR A 37 -1.47 -10.67 -12.87
CA THR A 37 -0.55 -9.89 -13.71
C THR A 37 -0.28 -8.51 -13.10
N LEU A 38 -1.31 -7.83 -12.59
CA LEU A 38 -1.17 -6.53 -11.90
C LEU A 38 -0.27 -6.67 -10.67
N ALA A 39 -0.49 -7.72 -9.86
CA ALA A 39 0.35 -8.01 -8.70
C ALA A 39 1.81 -8.31 -9.08
N ALA A 40 2.04 -9.11 -10.12
CA ALA A 40 3.38 -9.40 -10.59
C ALA A 40 4.07 -8.15 -11.18
N ALA A 41 3.33 -7.26 -11.85
CA ALA A 41 3.87 -6.01 -12.37
C ALA A 41 4.23 -5.03 -11.23
N ASP A 42 3.37 -4.88 -10.23
CA ASP A 42 3.65 -4.10 -9.01
C ASP A 42 4.86 -4.63 -8.24
N GLN A 43 4.98 -5.96 -8.10
CA GLN A 43 6.17 -6.60 -7.53
C GLN A 43 7.45 -6.20 -8.28
N ARG A 44 7.42 -6.19 -9.62
CA ARG A 44 8.58 -5.75 -10.42
C ARG A 44 8.86 -4.26 -10.27
N GLU A 45 7.83 -3.43 -10.12
CA GLU A 45 7.98 -2.01 -9.81
C GLU A 45 8.67 -1.80 -8.45
N ALA A 46 8.30 -2.58 -7.43
CA ALA A 46 8.98 -2.59 -6.14
C ALA A 46 10.46 -3.03 -6.23
N GLU A 47 10.80 -3.84 -7.23
CA GLU A 47 12.18 -4.25 -7.56
C GLU A 47 12.92 -3.23 -8.45
N GLY A 48 12.34 -2.06 -8.71
CA GLY A 48 12.94 -0.96 -9.46
C GLY A 48 12.77 -1.05 -10.99
N ARG A 49 11.84 -1.88 -11.48
CA ARG A 49 11.50 -1.96 -12.91
C ARG A 49 10.44 -0.92 -13.28
N ASP A 50 10.45 -0.46 -14.52
CA ASP A 50 9.32 0.30 -15.08
C ASP A 50 8.05 -0.57 -15.14
N LEU A 51 6.94 -0.06 -14.61
CA LEU A 51 5.68 -0.78 -14.45
C LEU A 51 5.14 -1.30 -15.80
N ARG A 52 5.09 -0.44 -16.82
CA ARG A 52 4.52 -0.81 -18.12
C ARG A 52 5.38 -1.84 -18.84
N THR A 53 6.69 -1.70 -18.76
CA THR A 53 7.65 -2.66 -19.30
C THR A 53 7.48 -4.02 -18.63
N ALA A 54 7.41 -4.06 -17.30
CA ALA A 54 7.17 -5.30 -16.55
C ALA A 54 5.83 -5.95 -16.92
N TYR A 55 4.75 -5.17 -17.00
CA TYR A 55 3.44 -5.64 -17.44
C TYR A 55 3.49 -6.30 -18.83
N ASN A 56 4.14 -5.64 -19.80
CA ASN A 56 4.25 -6.15 -21.17
C ASN A 56 5.08 -7.44 -21.22
N GLU A 57 6.16 -7.55 -20.45
CA GLU A 57 6.97 -8.77 -20.34
C GLU A 57 6.15 -9.94 -19.82
N ILE A 58 5.41 -9.74 -18.73
CA ILE A 58 4.55 -10.76 -18.12
C ILE A 58 3.44 -11.17 -19.08
N ALA A 59 2.74 -10.21 -19.68
CA ALA A 59 1.66 -10.48 -20.63
C ALA A 59 2.15 -11.23 -21.88
N THR A 60 3.36 -10.93 -22.34
CA THR A 60 4.01 -11.62 -23.47
C THR A 60 4.36 -13.06 -23.10
N ASP A 61 4.87 -13.30 -21.88
CA ASP A 61 5.20 -14.65 -21.42
C ASP A 61 3.96 -15.53 -21.26
N ILE A 62 2.87 -14.97 -20.71
CA ILE A 62 1.55 -15.63 -20.69
C ILE A 62 1.13 -16.01 -22.12
N GLY A 63 1.36 -15.15 -23.11
CA GLY A 63 1.02 -15.42 -24.52
C GLY A 63 1.76 -16.62 -25.14
N ARG A 64 2.81 -17.15 -24.51
CA ARG A 64 3.54 -18.34 -24.98
C ARG A 64 2.87 -19.65 -24.57
N THR A 65 1.95 -19.63 -23.61
CA THR A 65 1.25 -20.85 -23.19
C THR A 65 0.14 -21.22 -24.18
N GLN A 66 -0.06 -22.51 -24.40
CA GLN A 66 -1.20 -23.04 -25.16
C GLN A 66 -2.44 -23.29 -24.28
N GLN A 67 -2.28 -23.20 -22.96
CA GLN A 67 -3.36 -23.41 -22.01
C GLN A 67 -4.23 -22.16 -21.85
N ILE A 68 -5.53 -22.37 -21.59
CA ILE A 68 -6.48 -21.31 -21.27
C ILE A 68 -7.15 -21.67 -19.94
N ASN A 69 -6.46 -21.39 -18.83
CA ASN A 69 -6.94 -21.59 -17.47
C ASN A 69 -6.41 -20.49 -16.53
N GLU A 70 -6.87 -20.44 -15.28
CA GLU A 70 -6.48 -19.39 -14.33
C GLU A 70 -5.06 -19.55 -13.74
N HIS A 71 -4.35 -20.63 -14.05
CA HIS A 71 -3.02 -20.97 -13.53
C HIS A 71 -1.89 -20.74 -14.54
N ILE A 72 -2.20 -20.18 -15.72
CA ILE A 72 -1.20 -19.81 -16.73
C ILE A 72 -0.21 -18.75 -16.23
N ILE A 73 -0.58 -18.02 -15.17
CA ILE A 73 0.30 -17.20 -14.35
C ILE A 73 0.23 -17.71 -12.90
N LYS A 74 1.41 -17.86 -12.29
CA LYS A 74 1.54 -18.29 -10.89
C LYS A 74 1.43 -17.10 -9.95
N TYR A 75 0.97 -17.37 -8.73
CA TYR A 75 1.04 -16.43 -7.60
C TYR A 75 1.84 -17.10 -6.48
N PRO A 76 3.17 -16.88 -6.39
CA PRO A 76 3.99 -17.48 -5.35
C PRO A 76 3.75 -16.75 -4.02
N PRO A 77 3.23 -17.38 -2.96
CA PRO A 77 2.69 -16.66 -1.81
C PRO A 77 3.72 -15.91 -0.93
N ALA A 78 5.02 -16.15 -1.12
CA ALA A 78 6.05 -15.62 -0.22
C ALA A 78 6.80 -14.41 -0.81
N ASN A 79 7.35 -13.58 0.07
CA ASN A 79 8.27 -12.47 -0.24
C ASN A 79 7.69 -11.39 -1.18
N HIS A 80 6.38 -11.14 -1.09
CA HIS A 80 5.74 -10.05 -1.82
C HIS A 80 6.11 -8.69 -1.23
N VAL A 81 6.38 -7.73 -2.11
CA VAL A 81 6.70 -6.34 -1.79
C VAL A 81 5.78 -5.42 -2.58
N LEU A 82 5.14 -4.50 -1.88
CA LEU A 82 4.26 -3.49 -2.46
C LEU A 82 5.07 -2.27 -2.91
N SER A 83 4.83 -1.82 -4.13
CA SER A 83 5.62 -0.74 -4.74
C SER A 83 5.27 0.66 -4.26
N GLY A 84 4.03 0.86 -3.78
CA GLY A 84 3.43 2.18 -3.55
C GLY A 84 2.84 2.83 -4.80
N GLY A 85 3.00 2.20 -5.96
CA GLY A 85 2.57 2.69 -7.26
C GLY A 85 1.11 2.44 -7.58
N LEU A 86 0.77 2.64 -8.86
CA LEU A 86 -0.60 2.55 -9.38
C LEU A 86 -1.27 1.21 -9.08
N MET A 87 -0.52 0.11 -9.14
CA MET A 87 -1.04 -1.25 -9.04
C MET A 87 -1.01 -1.84 -7.62
N THR A 88 -0.48 -1.11 -6.64
CA THR A 88 -0.34 -1.59 -5.26
C THR A 88 -1.66 -2.04 -4.62
N PRO A 89 -2.79 -1.32 -4.75
CA PRO A 89 -4.08 -1.80 -4.23
C PRO A 89 -4.52 -3.13 -4.85
N PHE A 90 -4.24 -3.34 -6.15
CA PHE A 90 -4.55 -4.59 -6.83
C PHE A 90 -3.62 -5.72 -6.40
N HIS A 91 -2.35 -5.41 -6.11
CA HIS A 91 -1.42 -6.38 -5.54
C HIS A 91 -1.88 -6.84 -4.16
N ALA A 92 -2.30 -5.90 -3.29
CA ALA A 92 -2.84 -6.21 -1.97
C ALA A 92 -4.14 -7.05 -2.05
N LEU A 93 -5.05 -6.69 -2.98
CA LEU A 93 -6.27 -7.46 -3.25
C LEU A 93 -5.96 -8.88 -3.75
N ALA A 94 -5.01 -9.01 -4.68
CA ALA A 94 -4.57 -10.30 -5.20
C ALA A 94 -3.99 -11.18 -4.07
N HIS A 95 -3.22 -10.58 -3.16
CA HIS A 95 -2.63 -11.30 -2.05
C HIS A 95 -3.68 -11.84 -1.08
N GLY A 96 -4.74 -11.07 -0.82
CA GLY A 96 -5.87 -11.53 0.00
C GLY A 96 -6.58 -12.76 -0.56
N MET A 97 -6.53 -12.98 -1.88
CA MET A 97 -7.18 -14.12 -2.54
C MET A 97 -6.23 -15.29 -2.83
N PHE A 98 -4.96 -15.01 -3.13
CA PHE A 98 -4.01 -15.99 -3.65
C PHE A 98 -2.77 -16.20 -2.77
N GLY A 99 -2.55 -15.34 -1.77
CA GLY A 99 -1.35 -15.32 -0.92
C GLY A 99 -1.39 -16.28 0.26
N LEU A 100 -2.50 -16.98 0.49
CA LEU A 100 -2.65 -17.99 1.55
C LEU A 100 -2.36 -17.45 2.96
N GLY A 101 -2.59 -16.15 3.20
CA GLY A 101 -2.37 -15.49 4.49
C GLY A 101 -0.91 -15.21 4.83
N ALA A 102 0.02 -15.37 3.88
CA ALA A 102 1.42 -14.98 4.08
C ALA A 102 1.55 -13.47 4.32
N PRO A 103 2.54 -13.01 5.12
CA PRO A 103 2.79 -11.58 5.27
C PRO A 103 3.40 -10.98 4.01
N VAL A 104 3.16 -9.69 3.78
CA VAL A 104 3.79 -8.90 2.70
C VAL A 104 4.55 -7.72 3.29
N MET A 105 5.55 -7.23 2.55
CA MET A 105 6.26 -6.01 2.91
C MET A 105 5.72 -4.82 2.14
N PHE A 106 5.49 -3.72 2.84
CA PHE A 106 5.26 -2.39 2.26
C PHE A 106 6.29 -1.44 2.88
N PRO A 107 7.50 -1.32 2.30
CA PRO A 107 8.54 -0.44 2.85
C PRO A 107 8.01 0.97 3.10
N ILE A 108 8.32 1.57 4.26
CA ILE A 108 7.74 2.87 4.65
C ILE A 108 8.03 3.98 3.62
N GLN A 109 9.13 3.87 2.89
CA GLN A 109 9.52 4.79 1.82
C GLN A 109 8.58 4.72 0.61
N ASN A 110 7.96 3.57 0.38
CA ASN A 110 7.04 3.37 -0.73
C ASN A 110 5.62 3.88 -0.40
N VAL A 111 5.28 4.04 0.89
CA VAL A 111 3.91 4.41 1.31
C VAL A 111 3.52 5.80 0.80
N GLY A 112 4.49 6.66 0.54
CA GLY A 112 4.26 8.04 0.08
C GLY A 112 3.89 9.00 1.20
N LEU A 113 4.26 8.70 2.45
CA LEU A 113 4.00 9.55 3.61
C LEU A 113 4.71 10.91 3.49
N ASN A 114 4.01 11.98 3.86
CA ASN A 114 4.50 13.35 3.92
C ASN A 114 4.04 14.03 5.23
N VAL A 115 4.46 13.44 6.35
CA VAL A 115 3.94 13.78 7.67
C VAL A 115 4.49 15.12 8.18
N ASP A 116 3.63 16.14 8.23
CA ASP A 116 3.89 17.35 9.01
C ASP A 116 3.46 17.15 10.47
N ILE A 117 4.43 16.85 11.34
CA ILE A 117 4.15 16.58 12.77
C ILE A 117 3.55 17.79 13.51
N ARG A 118 3.67 19.02 12.97
CA ARG A 118 3.07 20.23 13.55
C ARG A 118 1.54 20.21 13.45
N GLY A 119 1.01 19.47 12.48
CA GLY A 119 -0.42 19.27 12.28
C GLY A 119 -1.02 18.15 13.14
N ILE A 120 -0.24 17.48 13.99
CA ILE A 120 -0.69 16.36 14.82
C ILE A 120 -0.80 16.81 16.28
N PRO A 121 -2.01 17.07 16.81
CA PRO A 121 -2.19 17.63 18.15
C PRO A 121 -1.53 16.83 19.27
N ASP A 122 -1.62 15.49 19.21
CA ASP A 122 -1.05 14.62 20.24
C ASP A 122 0.49 14.71 20.29
N VAL A 123 1.13 14.80 19.13
CA VAL A 123 2.59 15.00 19.03
C VAL A 123 2.98 16.39 19.55
N MET A 124 2.22 17.42 19.18
CA MET A 124 2.48 18.79 19.64
C MET A 124 2.30 18.94 21.15
N ASN A 125 1.29 18.30 21.73
CA ASN A 125 1.09 18.23 23.18
C ASN A 125 2.28 17.55 23.87
N ALA A 126 2.79 16.45 23.29
CA ALA A 126 3.98 15.78 23.80
C ALA A 126 5.21 16.72 23.76
N ILE A 127 5.47 17.38 22.63
CA ILE A 127 6.54 18.38 22.46
C ILE A 127 6.47 19.51 23.49
N GLN A 128 5.28 20.07 23.70
CA GLN A 128 5.07 21.18 24.65
C GLN A 128 5.27 20.75 26.11
N SER A 129 4.90 19.51 26.44
CA SER A 129 5.04 18.96 27.80
C SER A 129 6.48 18.54 28.16
N VAL A 130 7.36 18.35 27.17
CA VAL A 130 8.78 18.02 27.43
C VAL A 130 9.45 19.10 28.32
N ARG A 131 10.18 18.62 29.33
CA ARG A 131 11.03 19.39 30.26
C ARG A 131 12.34 18.63 30.44
N PRO A 132 13.47 19.30 30.74
CA PRO A 132 13.67 20.74 30.92
C PRO A 132 13.90 21.50 29.59
N VAL A 133 14.30 22.77 29.68
CA VAL A 133 15.02 23.48 28.60
C VAL A 133 16.32 22.73 28.31
N GLY A 134 16.71 22.65 27.03
CA GLY A 134 17.79 21.82 26.52
C GLY A 134 17.26 20.58 25.79
N THR A 135 18.12 19.57 25.65
CA THR A 135 17.80 18.35 24.91
C THR A 135 17.03 17.34 25.75
N SER A 136 16.02 16.70 25.17
CA SER A 136 15.23 15.63 25.78
C SER A 136 14.76 14.62 24.73
N SER A 137 14.52 13.37 25.13
CA SER A 137 13.98 12.33 24.24
C SER A 137 12.48 12.50 24.04
N LEU A 138 12.01 12.21 22.82
CA LEU A 138 10.59 12.09 22.50
C LEU A 138 10.37 10.74 21.79
N ASP A 139 9.39 9.98 22.27
CA ASP A 139 9.00 8.69 21.69
C ASP A 139 7.48 8.55 21.87
N VAL A 140 6.75 8.80 20.79
CA VAL A 140 5.28 8.84 20.80
C VAL A 140 4.70 8.13 19.59
N ASN A 141 3.56 7.47 19.81
CA ASN A 141 2.80 6.82 18.75
C ASN A 141 1.52 7.61 18.47
N PHE A 142 1.08 7.63 17.22
CA PHE A 142 -0.14 8.31 16.82
C PHE A 142 -0.79 7.60 15.62
N ALA A 143 -2.11 7.64 15.56
CA ALA A 143 -2.85 7.19 14.40
C ALA A 143 -2.66 8.19 13.24
N TYR A 144 -2.54 7.67 12.03
CA TYR A 144 -2.33 8.47 10.82
C TYR A 144 -3.19 7.95 9.68
N ASP A 145 -3.98 8.84 9.10
CA ASP A 145 -4.75 8.58 7.88
C ASP A 145 -3.84 8.76 6.67
N VAL A 146 -3.47 7.64 6.03
CA VAL A 146 -2.58 7.62 4.86
C VAL A 146 -3.18 8.35 3.66
N GLY A 147 -4.51 8.51 3.63
CA GLY A 147 -5.24 9.20 2.55
C GLY A 147 -4.94 10.69 2.47
N LYS A 148 -4.32 11.27 3.51
CA LYS A 148 -3.79 12.64 3.48
C LYS A 148 -2.65 12.80 2.47
N ASP A 149 -1.90 11.73 2.20
CA ASP A 149 -0.69 11.78 1.40
C ASP A 149 -0.78 10.92 0.13
N SER A 150 -1.40 9.75 0.20
CA SER A 150 -1.47 8.81 -0.93
C SER A 150 -2.78 8.03 -0.96
N ASN A 151 -3.54 8.22 -2.05
CA ASN A 151 -4.77 7.48 -2.27
C ASN A 151 -4.54 5.98 -2.50
N ALA A 152 -3.50 5.59 -3.26
CA ALA A 152 -3.20 4.18 -3.50
C ALA A 152 -2.82 3.45 -2.21
N SER A 153 -1.99 4.08 -1.37
CA SER A 153 -1.59 3.51 -0.09
C SER A 153 -2.76 3.47 0.89
N TRP A 154 -3.65 4.48 0.90
CA TRP A 154 -4.87 4.49 1.71
C TRP A 154 -5.82 3.34 1.36
N LEU A 155 -5.98 3.01 0.08
CA LEU A 155 -6.78 1.86 -0.33
C LEU A 155 -6.21 0.52 0.17
N THR A 156 -4.94 0.50 0.52
CA THR A 156 -4.24 -0.69 1.01
C THR A 156 -4.19 -0.74 2.55
N LEU A 157 -3.96 0.41 3.19
CA LEU A 157 -3.64 0.51 4.63
C LEU A 157 -4.72 1.21 5.46
N GLY A 158 -5.53 2.07 4.84
CA GLY A 158 -6.44 2.97 5.57
C GLY A 158 -5.70 3.86 6.58
N ASN A 159 -6.00 3.65 7.86
CA ASN A 159 -5.32 4.31 8.98
C ASN A 159 -4.25 3.39 9.55
N ILE A 160 -3.05 3.90 9.74
CA ILE A 160 -1.94 3.16 10.38
C ILE A 160 -1.53 3.80 11.70
N THR A 161 -0.73 3.08 12.49
CA THR A 161 -0.06 3.66 13.65
C THR A 161 1.38 3.99 13.29
N LEU A 162 1.75 5.26 13.43
CA LEU A 162 3.12 5.74 13.29
C LEU A 162 3.77 5.95 14.66
N ARG A 163 5.09 5.86 14.69
CA ARG A 163 5.95 6.16 15.84
C ARG A 163 6.92 7.27 15.46
N LEU A 164 6.91 8.37 16.21
CA LEU A 164 7.92 9.42 16.13
C LEU A 164 8.91 9.23 17.26
N VAL A 165 10.18 9.02 16.92
CA VAL A 165 11.26 8.81 17.90
C VAL A 165 12.45 9.69 17.59
N GLY A 166 12.98 10.37 18.61
CA GLY A 166 14.12 11.26 18.45
C GLY A 166 14.37 12.13 19.66
N THR A 167 15.02 13.27 19.41
CA THR A 167 15.31 14.27 20.43
C THR A 167 14.68 15.60 20.08
N ILE A 168 14.25 16.32 21.10
CA ILE A 168 13.85 17.72 21.01
C ILE A 168 14.84 18.58 21.78
N ASP A 169 15.28 19.67 21.16
CA ASP A 169 16.04 20.73 21.81
C ASP A 169 15.13 21.93 22.01
N LYS A 170 14.86 22.29 23.27
CA LYS A 170 13.98 23.42 23.64
C LYS A 170 14.82 24.56 24.21
N SER A 171 14.68 25.74 23.65
CA SER A 171 15.30 26.96 24.17
C SER A 171 14.46 27.60 25.28
N SER A 172 15.06 28.52 26.04
CA SER A 172 14.38 29.28 27.10
C SER A 172 13.31 30.23 26.58
N SER A 173 13.32 30.57 25.28
CA SER A 173 12.30 31.42 24.65
C SER A 173 11.03 30.65 24.25
N GLY A 174 11.03 29.32 24.37
CA GLY A 174 9.94 28.45 23.91
C GLY A 174 10.22 27.78 22.55
N ALA A 175 11.13 28.35 21.76
CA ALA A 175 11.49 27.79 20.46
C ALA A 175 12.12 26.39 20.61
N TRP A 176 11.79 25.48 19.69
CA TRP A 176 12.20 24.10 19.76
C TRP A 176 12.56 23.53 18.39
N THR A 177 13.43 22.52 18.38
CA THR A 177 13.76 21.72 17.19
C THR A 177 13.68 20.24 17.54
N PHE A 178 12.87 19.49 16.81
CA PHE A 178 12.86 18.04 16.83
C PHE A 178 13.80 17.50 15.74
N SER A 179 14.55 16.45 16.07
CA SER A 179 15.38 15.69 15.13
C SER A 179 15.26 14.20 15.45
N GLY A 180 14.87 13.41 14.47
CA GLY A 180 14.62 11.98 14.66
C GLY A 180 14.06 11.32 13.42
N GLU A 181 13.24 10.31 13.62
CA GLU A 181 12.67 9.49 12.56
C GLU A 181 11.21 9.12 12.84
N ILE A 182 10.47 8.91 11.76
CA ILE A 182 9.15 8.28 11.77
C ILE A 182 9.32 6.82 11.35
N ARG A 183 8.66 5.93 12.09
CA ARG A 183 8.52 4.50 11.79
C ARG A 183 7.05 4.12 11.81
N ALA A 184 6.72 2.96 11.27
CA ALA A 184 5.35 2.44 11.27
C ALA A 184 5.29 1.10 12.03
N PHE A 185 4.15 0.86 12.67
CA PHE A 185 3.81 -0.49 13.12
C PHE A 185 3.29 -1.32 11.94
N ASN A 186 3.36 -2.64 12.06
CA ASN A 186 2.71 -3.53 11.10
C ASN A 186 1.19 -3.28 11.10
N ASP A 187 0.59 -3.41 9.94
CA ASP A 187 -0.84 -3.29 9.74
C ASP A 187 -1.48 -4.65 9.38
N VAL A 188 -2.80 -4.73 9.42
CA VAL A 188 -3.55 -5.93 9.04
C VAL A 188 -4.48 -5.61 7.88
N TYR A 189 -4.20 -6.23 6.74
CA TYR A 189 -5.09 -6.14 5.59
C TYR A 189 -6.32 -7.02 5.82
N ASP A 190 -7.47 -6.42 6.07
CA ASP A 190 -8.74 -7.15 6.08
C ASP A 190 -9.20 -7.42 4.64
N ALA A 191 -9.01 -8.67 4.21
CA ALA A 191 -9.31 -9.08 2.84
C ALA A 191 -10.81 -9.24 2.56
N ASN A 192 -11.69 -9.00 3.53
CA ASN A 192 -13.13 -9.03 3.31
C ASN A 192 -13.54 -7.96 2.28
N PRO A 193 -14.12 -8.34 1.12
CA PRO A 193 -14.49 -7.40 0.06
C PRO A 193 -15.45 -6.29 0.49
N SER A 194 -16.20 -6.45 1.59
CA SER A 194 -17.09 -5.41 2.11
C SER A 194 -16.33 -4.16 2.56
N ASN A 195 -15.11 -4.31 3.09
CA ASN A 195 -14.27 -3.19 3.53
C ASN A 195 -13.72 -2.39 2.34
N HIS A 196 -13.72 -2.99 1.16
CA HIS A 196 -13.22 -2.40 -0.08
C HIS A 196 -14.34 -1.85 -0.97
N ARG A 197 -15.60 -1.89 -0.51
CA ARG A 197 -16.78 -1.54 -1.32
C ARG A 197 -16.78 -0.11 -1.85
N GLY A 198 -16.25 0.84 -1.07
CA GLY A 198 -16.13 2.24 -1.51
C GLY A 198 -15.24 2.40 -2.74
N TRP A 199 -14.20 1.58 -2.85
CA TRP A 199 -13.24 1.62 -3.95
C TRP A 199 -13.61 0.67 -5.09
N LEU A 200 -13.88 -0.60 -4.78
CA LEU A 200 -14.18 -1.63 -5.79
C LEU A 200 -15.55 -1.43 -6.43
N GLY A 201 -16.44 -0.67 -5.78
CA GLY A 201 -17.82 -0.51 -6.20
C GLY A 201 -18.67 -1.74 -5.86
N GLU A 202 -19.99 -1.53 -5.85
CA GLU A 202 -20.97 -2.53 -5.42
C GLU A 202 -20.88 -3.86 -6.18
N ASN A 203 -20.79 -3.79 -7.51
CA ASN A 203 -20.79 -4.97 -8.36
C ASN A 203 -19.55 -5.84 -8.14
N LEU A 204 -18.35 -5.24 -8.12
CA LEU A 204 -17.12 -6.00 -7.94
C LEU A 204 -17.04 -6.59 -6.53
N THR A 205 -17.43 -5.85 -5.50
CA THR A 205 -17.55 -6.40 -4.14
C THR A 205 -18.51 -7.59 -4.09
N SER A 206 -19.64 -7.53 -4.79
CA SER A 206 -20.59 -8.65 -4.82
C SER A 206 -20.04 -9.87 -5.56
N VAL A 207 -19.25 -9.68 -6.62
CA VAL A 207 -18.63 -10.80 -7.33
C VAL A 207 -17.52 -11.42 -6.47
N LEU A 208 -16.74 -10.60 -5.78
CA LEU A 208 -15.62 -11.05 -4.96
C LEU A 208 -16.05 -11.71 -3.64
N SER A 209 -17.25 -11.41 -3.12
CA SER A 209 -17.75 -12.02 -1.88
C SER A 209 -17.95 -13.55 -1.99
N ALA A 210 -18.06 -14.08 -3.21
CA ALA A 210 -18.12 -15.51 -3.47
C ALA A 210 -16.73 -16.19 -3.50
N ILE A 211 -15.65 -15.42 -3.45
CA ILE A 211 -14.27 -15.92 -3.55
C ILE A 211 -13.66 -16.05 -2.16
N PRO A 212 -13.02 -17.18 -1.81
CA PRO A 212 -12.29 -17.31 -0.55
C PRO A 212 -11.19 -16.24 -0.44
N PHE A 213 -11.07 -15.66 0.75
CA PHE A 213 -10.03 -14.70 1.07
C PHE A 213 -9.40 -15.03 2.43
N THR A 214 -8.19 -14.55 2.65
CA THR A 214 -7.48 -14.68 3.92
C THR A 214 -6.78 -13.35 4.21
N SER A 215 -7.16 -12.72 5.32
CA SER A 215 -6.49 -11.51 5.82
C SER A 215 -5.04 -11.83 6.19
N TYR A 216 -4.16 -10.84 6.08
CA TYR A 216 -2.72 -11.02 6.27
C TYR A 216 -2.07 -9.77 6.89
N SER A 217 -0.86 -9.93 7.42
CA SER A 217 -0.10 -8.81 7.96
C SER A 217 0.67 -8.08 6.86
N ILE A 218 0.62 -6.76 6.89
CA ILE A 218 1.49 -5.89 6.11
C ILE A 218 2.59 -5.38 7.04
N GLU A 219 3.81 -5.80 6.78
CA GLU A 219 5.00 -5.30 7.48
C GLU A 219 5.43 -3.98 6.85
N ILE A 220 5.62 -2.94 7.66
CA ILE A 220 5.99 -1.60 7.18
C ILE A 220 7.39 -1.22 7.69
N PRO A 221 8.46 -1.86 7.17
CA PRO A 221 9.81 -1.67 7.68
C PRO A 221 10.43 -0.36 7.20
N GLY A 222 11.45 0.08 7.94
CA GLY A 222 12.29 1.23 7.60
C GLY A 222 12.05 2.45 8.50
N SER A 223 12.65 3.56 8.11
CA SER A 223 12.50 4.84 8.79
C SER A 223 12.51 6.01 7.80
N LEU A 224 11.80 7.07 8.17
CA LEU A 224 11.77 8.35 7.47
C LEU A 224 12.40 9.41 8.38
N PRO A 225 13.58 9.97 8.04
CA PRO A 225 14.19 11.01 8.85
C PRO A 225 13.32 12.27 8.80
N VAL A 226 13.16 12.93 9.96
CA VAL A 226 12.40 14.18 10.07
C VAL A 226 13.13 15.15 10.98
N THR A 227 13.19 16.40 10.55
CA THR A 227 13.68 17.53 11.34
C THR A 227 12.72 18.68 11.16
N VAL A 228 12.22 19.22 12.26
CA VAL A 228 11.26 20.32 12.24
C VAL A 228 11.47 21.22 13.45
N SER A 229 11.21 22.51 13.26
CA SER A 229 11.29 23.49 14.32
C SER A 229 9.97 24.24 14.47
N GLY A 230 9.75 24.78 15.67
CA GLY A 230 8.59 25.60 16.00
C GLY A 230 8.86 26.47 17.21
N ASN A 231 7.83 27.17 17.67
CA ASN A 231 7.82 27.96 18.90
C ASN A 231 6.47 27.79 19.60
#